data_AF-A0A7J9MU89-F1
#
_entry.id   AF-A0A7J9MU89-F1
#
_cell.length_a   1.000
_cell.length_b   1.000
_cell.length_c   1.000
_cell.angle_alpha   90.00
_cell.angle_beta   90.00
_cell.angle_gamma   90.00
#
_symmetry.space_group_name_H-M   'P 1'
#
loop_
_entity.id
_entity.type
_entity.pdbx_description
1 polymer ?
#
loop_
_entity_poly.entity_id
_entity_poly.type
_entity_poly.pdbx_seq_one_letter_code
_entity_poly.pdbx_strand_id
1 'polypeptide(L)'
;MAPSRRGMGDERLNQKIQCLKRNMAKISMDQLRIREEQTSVRQKVAIIKQQCQQLRKEINLISKQASMTQIRLAFMFQIIRARKDGNFSQAAKLTHSLRFIV
;
A
#
# COMPACT_ATOMS: atom_id res chain seq x y z
N MET A 1 33.29 32.86 55.37
CA MET A 1 34.42 32.17 54.71
C MET A 1 34.04 31.92 53.26
N ALA A 2 34.79 32.47 52.30
CA ALA A 2 34.53 32.24 50.87
C ALA A 2 35.01 30.83 50.47
N PRO A 3 34.26 30.08 49.64
CA PRO A 3 34.67 28.75 49.24
C PRO A 3 35.96 28.80 48.41
N SER A 4 36.88 27.86 48.67
CA SER A 4 38.18 27.79 48.01
C SER A 4 38.00 27.50 46.51
N ARG A 5 38.84 28.10 45.63
CA ARG A 5 38.71 28.01 44.14
C ARG A 5 38.62 26.57 43.61
N ARG A 6 39.19 25.58 44.32
CA ARG A 6 39.11 24.15 44.00
C ARG A 6 37.69 23.57 44.17
N GLY A 7 36.99 23.90 45.25
CA GLY A 7 35.63 23.38 45.50
C GLY A 7 34.56 23.93 44.54
N MET A 8 34.78 25.13 43.98
CA MET A 8 33.90 25.73 42.97
C MET A 8 33.98 25.01 41.62
N GLY A 9 35.15 24.43 41.29
CA GLY A 9 35.37 23.62 40.09
C GLY A 9 34.65 22.28 40.15
N ASP A 10 34.74 21.60 41.30
CA ASP A 10 34.07 20.30 41.54
C ASP A 10 32.55 20.42 41.52
N GLU A 11 31.99 21.48 42.12
CA GLU A 11 30.53 21.71 42.11
C GLU A 11 30.00 21.93 40.68
N ARG A 12 30.72 22.72 39.87
CA ARG A 12 30.36 22.96 38.47
C ARG A 12 30.48 21.69 37.62
N LEU A 13 31.46 20.84 37.90
CA LEU A 13 31.61 19.54 37.25
C LEU A 13 30.45 18.62 37.63
N ASN A 14 30.08 18.57 38.91
CA ASN A 14 28.97 17.76 39.41
C ASN A 14 27.63 18.17 38.76
N GLN A 15 27.38 19.48 38.63
CA GLN A 15 26.20 20.01 37.92
C GLN A 15 26.17 19.58 36.45
N LYS A 16 27.31 19.62 35.75
CA LYS A 16 27.41 19.15 34.36
C LYS A 16 27.12 17.65 34.26
N ILE A 17 27.67 16.84 35.17
CA ILE A 17 27.41 15.39 35.22
C ILE A 17 25.92 15.11 35.45
N GLN A 18 25.27 15.83 36.37
CA GLN A 18 23.83 15.68 36.59
C GLN A 18 23.00 16.07 35.36
N CYS A 19 23.39 17.16 34.67
CA CYS A 19 22.74 17.57 33.43
C CYS A 19 22.89 16.51 32.33
N LEU A 20 24.09 15.95 32.17
CA LEU A 20 24.35 14.85 31.23
C LEU A 20 23.50 13.62 31.57
N LYS A 21 23.39 13.24 32.84
CA LYS A 21 22.54 12.12 33.28
C LYS A 21 21.07 12.33 32.90
N ARG A 22 20.53 13.52 33.13
CA ARG A 22 19.13 13.86 32.74
C ARG A 22 18.94 13.81 31.23
N ASN A 23 19.90 14.34 30.47
CA ASN A 23 19.85 14.31 29.01
C ASN A 23 19.91 12.87 28.47
N MET A 24 20.78 12.03 29.03
CA MET A 24 20.87 10.60 28.66
C MET A 24 19.56 9.86 28.98
N ALA A 25 18.95 10.11 30.13
CA ALA A 25 17.67 9.52 30.48
C ALA A 25 16.56 9.94 29.50
N LYS A 26 16.51 11.23 29.14
CA LYS A 26 15.57 11.74 28.13
C LYS A 26 15.78 11.09 26.76
N ILE A 27 17.02 11.02 26.29
CA ILE A 27 17.36 10.38 25.01
C ILE A 27 16.94 8.90 25.04
N SER A 28 17.12 8.20 26.15
CA SER A 28 16.73 6.80 26.28
C SER A 28 15.21 6.62 26.16
N MET A 29 14.43 7.50 26.77
CA MET A 29 12.97 7.51 26.65
C MET A 29 12.51 7.84 25.23
N ASP A 30 13.13 8.83 24.59
CA ASP A 30 12.82 9.22 23.22
C ASP A 30 13.14 8.06 22.24
N GLN A 31 14.27 7.38 22.43
CA GLN A 31 14.64 6.19 21.65
C GLN A 31 13.64 5.05 21.81
N LEU A 32 13.10 4.83 23.01
CA LEU A 32 12.07 3.81 23.25
C LEU A 32 10.80 4.15 22.45
N ARG A 33 10.31 5.39 22.55
CA ARG A 33 9.13 5.86 21.80
C ARG A 33 9.33 5.73 20.30
N ILE A 34 10.49 6.13 19.79
CA ILE A 34 10.83 5.99 18.36
C ILE A 34 10.75 4.52 17.92
N ARG A 35 11.23 3.57 18.73
CA ARG A 35 11.15 2.14 18.41
C ARG A 35 9.72 1.63 18.36
N GLU A 36 8.87 2.06 19.30
CA GLU A 36 7.45 1.72 19.34
C GLU A 36 6.72 2.25 18.09
N GLU A 37 6.94 3.53 17.76
CA GLU A 37 6.38 4.17 16.58
C GLU A 37 6.85 3.49 15.29
N GLN A 38 8.15 3.18 15.18
CA GLN A 38 8.70 2.45 14.04
C GLN A 38 8.06 1.06 13.89
N THR A 39 7.81 0.36 15.00
CA THR A 39 7.13 -0.95 14.97
C THR A 39 5.70 -0.81 14.48
N SER A 40 4.97 0.19 14.96
CA SER A 40 3.61 0.51 14.51
C SER A 40 3.57 0.84 13.01
N VAL A 41 4.50 1.67 12.54
CA VAL A 41 4.61 2.02 11.11
C VAL A 41 4.89 0.78 10.26
N ARG A 42 5.81 -0.10 10.68
CA ARG A 42 6.10 -1.35 9.95
C ARG A 42 4.86 -2.25 9.83
N GLN A 43 4.09 -2.38 10.90
CA GLN A 43 2.85 -3.16 10.89
C GLN A 43 1.82 -2.57 9.92
N LYS A 44 1.59 -1.24 9.97
CA LYS A 44 0.67 -0.55 9.04
C LYS A 44 1.10 -0.73 7.58
N VAL A 45 2.40 -0.59 7.30
CA VAL A 45 2.94 -0.80 5.94
C VAL A 45 2.75 -2.25 5.48
N ALA A 46 2.89 -3.24 6.36
CA ALA A 46 2.64 -4.64 6.02
C ALA A 46 1.17 -4.89 5.64
N ILE A 47 0.23 -4.32 6.41
CA ILE A 47 -1.21 -4.39 6.11
C ILE A 47 -1.52 -3.73 4.76
N ILE A 48 -1.00 -2.53 4.51
CA ILE A 48 -1.18 -1.82 3.23
C ILE A 48 -0.65 -2.66 2.07
N LYS A 49 0.53 -3.28 2.21
CA LYS A 49 1.08 -4.16 1.18
C LYS A 49 0.16 -5.33 0.87
N GLN A 50 -0.41 -5.96 1.89
CA GLN A 50 -1.37 -7.06 1.71
C GLN A 50 -2.64 -6.58 0.99
N GLN A 51 -3.19 -5.43 1.38
CA GLN A 51 -4.34 -4.81 0.71
C GLN A 51 -4.04 -4.48 -0.76
N CYS A 52 -2.87 -3.91 -1.05
CA CYS A 52 -2.45 -3.65 -2.43
C CYS A 52 -2.33 -4.93 -3.27
N GLN A 53 -1.85 -6.03 -2.70
CA GLN A 53 -1.82 -7.32 -3.40
C GLN A 53 -3.22 -7.85 -3.71
N GLN A 54 -4.15 -7.70 -2.76
CA GLN A 54 -5.55 -8.09 -2.95
C GLN A 54 -6.21 -7.25 -4.05
N LEU A 55 -6.05 -5.93 -4.01
CA LEU A 55 -6.56 -5.02 -5.04
C LEU A 55 -6.00 -5.35 -6.43
N ARG A 56 -4.72 -5.72 -6.54
CA ARG A 56 -4.15 -6.17 -7.83
C ARG A 56 -4.84 -7.42 -8.37
N LYS A 57 -5.18 -8.39 -7.51
CA LYS A 57 -5.91 -9.59 -7.93
C LYS A 57 -7.31 -9.23 -8.42
N GLU A 58 -8.01 -8.37 -7.70
CA GLU A 58 -9.36 -7.91 -8.07
C GLU A 58 -9.35 -7.14 -9.40
N ILE A 59 -8.42 -6.21 -9.58
CA ILE A 59 -8.24 -5.48 -10.84
C ILE A 59 -7.98 -6.44 -12.01
N ASN A 60 -7.15 -7.46 -11.81
CA ASN A 60 -6.90 -8.46 -12.85
C ASN A 60 -8.15 -9.25 -13.24
N LEU A 61 -9.00 -9.60 -12.26
CA LEU A 61 -10.28 -10.27 -12.53
C LEU A 61 -11.24 -9.35 -13.29
N ILE A 62 -11.38 -8.10 -12.84
CA ILE A 62 -12.23 -7.09 -13.50
C ILE A 62 -11.75 -6.84 -14.93
N SER A 63 -10.44 -6.73 -15.14
CA SER A 63 -9.85 -6.52 -16.46
C SER A 63 -10.12 -7.70 -17.42
N LYS A 64 -10.00 -8.94 -16.92
CA LYS A 64 -10.38 -10.13 -17.68
C LYS A 64 -11.88 -10.12 -18.04
N GLN A 65 -12.74 -9.84 -17.06
CA GLN A 65 -14.19 -9.73 -17.26
C GLN A 65 -14.55 -8.66 -18.29
N ALA A 66 -13.91 -7.48 -18.20
CA ALA A 66 -14.11 -6.38 -19.12
C ALA A 66 -13.68 -6.77 -20.55
N SER A 67 -12.54 -7.44 -20.69
CA SER A 67 -12.05 -7.94 -21.98
C SER A 67 -13.04 -8.95 -22.60
N MET A 68 -13.54 -9.91 -21.80
CA MET A 68 -14.55 -10.87 -22.28
C MET A 68 -15.85 -10.16 -22.68
N THR A 69 -16.27 -9.16 -21.93
CA THR A 69 -17.46 -8.36 -22.25
C THR A 69 -17.27 -7.60 -23.57
N GLN A 70 -16.10 -7.00 -23.80
CA GLN A 70 -15.77 -6.33 -25.07
C GLN A 70 -15.81 -7.31 -26.24
N ILE A 71 -15.25 -8.51 -26.09
CA ILE A 71 -15.32 -9.56 -27.12
C ILE A 71 -16.78 -9.94 -27.40
N ARG A 72 -17.59 -10.19 -26.37
CA ARG A 72 -19.03 -10.51 -26.54
C ARG A 72 -19.76 -9.42 -27.30
N LEU A 73 -19.53 -8.14 -26.94
CA LEU A 73 -20.13 -7.00 -27.64
C LEU A 73 -19.70 -6.94 -29.11
N ALA A 74 -18.42 -7.14 -29.41
CA ALA A 74 -17.92 -7.18 -30.78
C ALA A 74 -18.63 -8.26 -31.61
N PHE A 75 -18.79 -9.47 -31.06
CA PHE A 75 -19.57 -10.53 -31.70
C PHE A 75 -21.02 -10.13 -31.92
N MET A 76 -21.68 -9.54 -30.91
CA MET A 76 -23.06 -9.08 -31.03
C MET A 76 -23.23 -8.02 -32.14
N PHE A 77 -22.31 -7.07 -32.24
CA PHE A 77 -22.33 -6.09 -33.33
C PHE A 77 -22.13 -6.73 -34.71
N GLN A 78 -21.22 -7.70 -34.82
CA GLN A 78 -21.02 -8.44 -36.07
C GLN A 78 -22.26 -9.26 -36.46
N ILE A 79 -22.95 -9.87 -35.50
CA ILE A 79 -24.22 -10.58 -35.75
C ILE A 79 -25.28 -9.63 -36.29
N ILE A 80 -25.46 -8.47 -35.65
CA ILE A 80 -26.45 -7.47 -36.08
C ILE A 80 -26.13 -6.99 -37.49
N ARG A 81 -24.84 -6.72 -37.78
CA ARG A 81 -24.39 -6.34 -39.13
C ARG A 81 -24.67 -7.43 -40.16
N ALA A 82 -24.27 -8.67 -39.89
CA ALA A 82 -24.51 -9.79 -40.80
C ALA A 82 -26.01 -10.00 -41.10
N ARG A 83 -26.88 -9.82 -40.10
CA ARG A 83 -28.34 -9.84 -40.31
C ARG A 83 -28.83 -8.68 -41.18
N LYS A 84 -28.34 -7.47 -40.93
CA LYS A 84 -28.67 -6.29 -41.74
C LYS A 84 -28.28 -6.47 -43.21
N ASP A 85 -27.14 -7.11 -43.45
CA ASP A 85 -26.60 -7.36 -44.79
C ASP A 85 -27.23 -8.62 -45.45
N GLY A 86 -28.21 -9.26 -44.82
CA GLY A 86 -28.87 -10.48 -45.32
C GLY A 86 -28.03 -11.76 -45.22
N ASN A 87 -26.85 -11.70 -44.61
CA ASN A 87 -25.94 -12.85 -44.44
C ASN A 87 -26.31 -13.69 -43.20
N PHE A 88 -27.44 -14.39 -43.28
CA PHE A 88 -27.96 -15.20 -42.16
C PHE A 88 -27.07 -16.39 -41.79
N SER A 89 -26.36 -16.99 -42.77
CA SER A 89 -25.40 -18.07 -42.50
C SER A 89 -24.28 -17.60 -41.59
N GLN A 90 -23.68 -16.44 -41.89
CA GLN A 90 -22.64 -15.86 -41.05
C GLN A 90 -23.18 -15.44 -39.67
N ALA A 91 -24.37 -14.84 -39.62
CA ALA A 91 -25.02 -14.49 -38.36
C ALA A 91 -25.26 -15.71 -37.45
N ALA A 92 -25.67 -16.85 -38.03
CA ALA A 92 -25.87 -18.10 -37.30
C ALA A 92 -24.55 -18.66 -36.74
N LYS A 93 -23.47 -18.66 -37.55
CA LYS A 93 -22.12 -19.07 -37.11
C LYS A 93 -21.64 -18.21 -35.93
N LEU A 94 -21.70 -16.89 -36.05
CA LEU A 94 -21.30 -15.97 -34.98
C LEU A 94 -22.15 -16.14 -33.71
N THR A 95 -23.46 -16.37 -33.86
CA THR A 95 -24.36 -16.63 -32.73
C THR A 95 -24.00 -17.93 -32.01
N HIS A 96 -23.61 -18.96 -32.75
CA HIS A 96 -23.13 -20.21 -32.17
C HIS A 96 -21.82 -20.00 -31.41
N SER A 97 -20.83 -19.34 -32.02
CA SER A 97 -19.53 -19.05 -31.39
C SER A 97 -19.67 -18.22 -30.11
N LEU A 98 -20.59 -17.25 -30.07
CA LEU A 98 -20.82 -16.39 -28.90
C LEU A 98 -21.18 -17.20 -27.63
N ARG A 99 -21.81 -18.37 -27.78
CA ARG A 99 -22.19 -19.24 -26.64
C ARG A 99 -20.98 -19.80 -25.88
N PHE A 100 -19.82 -19.86 -26.52
CA PHE A 100 -18.60 -20.42 -25.94
C PHE A 100 -17.65 -19.35 -25.39
N ILE A 101 -18.01 -18.07 -25.49
CA ILE A 101 -17.23 -16.97 -24.94
C ILE A 101 -17.60 -16.87 -23.45
N VAL A 102 -16.85 -17.55 -22.59
CA VAL A 102 -16.99 -17.54 -21.12
C VAL A 102 -16.20 -16.38 -20.52
#